data_AF-A0A9P0BZY3-F1
#
_entry.id   AF-A0A9P0BZY3-F1
#
_cell.length_a   1.000
_cell.length_b   1.000
_cell.length_c   1.000
_cell.angle_alpha   90.00
_cell.angle_beta   90.00
_cell.angle_gamma   90.00
#
_symmetry.space_group_name_H-M   'P 1'
#
loop_
_entity.id
_entity.type
_entity.pdbx_description
1 polymer ?
#
loop_
_entity_poly.entity_id
_entity_poly.type
_entity_poly.pdbx_seq_one_letter_code
_entity_poly.pdbx_strand_id
1 'polypeptide(L)'
;MNSALQFFSRREWQFEAARVRRLRGRLAADDAAVFNLDVDSIDWNTHVEAFVAGARRYVLRQRDEDLDTARGRMYRLQLLHYATQLLLAYAACRLAVSTAPAILRAVADNAFLELKFRLLYWQQPHLLW
;
A
#
# COMPACT_ATOMS: atom_id res chain seq x y z
N MET A 1 10.87 17.17 7.07
CA MET A 1 10.17 17.64 5.85
C MET A 1 9.96 19.14 6.00
N ASN A 2 10.29 19.96 5.01
CA ASN A 2 10.06 21.41 5.04
C ASN A 2 8.54 21.71 5.12
N SER A 3 8.11 22.66 5.96
CA SER A 3 6.69 23.00 6.17
C SER A 3 5.98 23.44 4.89
N ALA A 4 6.69 24.12 3.99
CA ALA A 4 6.17 24.49 2.67
C ALA A 4 5.92 23.25 1.81
N LEU A 5 6.89 22.34 1.71
CA LEU A 5 6.75 21.11 0.93
C LEU A 5 5.58 20.26 1.42
N GLN A 6 5.43 20.13 2.74
CA GLN A 6 4.33 19.40 3.37
C GLN A 6 2.96 19.98 3.00
N PHE A 7 2.84 21.31 2.93
CA PHE A 7 1.61 21.98 2.53
C PHE A 7 1.25 21.67 1.08
N PHE A 8 2.22 21.78 0.15
CA PHE A 8 1.98 21.56 -1.28
C PHE A 8 1.72 20.08 -1.61
N SER A 9 2.42 19.15 -0.96
CA SER A 9 2.31 17.72 -1.26
C SER A 9 1.07 17.02 -0.68
N ARG A 10 0.39 17.62 0.32
CA ARG A 10 -0.76 16.98 1.00
C ARG A 10 -2.12 17.48 0.55
N ARG A 11 -2.15 18.50 -0.31
CA ARG A 11 -3.38 19.12 -0.76
C ARG A 11 -3.63 18.77 -2.22
N GLU A 12 -4.88 18.53 -2.55
CA GLU A 12 -5.30 18.47 -3.94
C GLU A 12 -5.41 19.89 -4.49
N TRP A 13 -4.97 20.05 -5.73
CA TRP A 13 -5.00 21.33 -6.43
C TRP A 13 -5.94 21.21 -7.61
N GLN A 14 -7.10 21.85 -7.50
CA GLN A 14 -8.06 21.93 -8.60
C GLN A 14 -7.70 23.13 -9.47
N PHE A 15 -7.26 22.87 -10.70
CA PHE A 15 -6.98 23.91 -11.69
C PHE A 15 -8.18 24.07 -12.61
N GLU A 16 -8.81 25.25 -12.60
CA GLU A 16 -9.91 25.56 -13.50
C GLU A 16 -9.40 25.87 -14.92
N ALA A 17 -9.50 24.90 -15.84
CA ALA A 17 -9.02 25.05 -17.22
C ALA A 17 -10.11 25.46 -18.23
N ALA A 18 -11.34 25.74 -17.78
CA ALA A 18 -12.48 25.98 -18.67
C ALA A 18 -12.28 27.20 -19.59
N ARG A 19 -11.67 28.27 -19.07
CA ARG A 19 -11.38 29.50 -19.84
C ARG A 19 -10.30 29.26 -20.90
N VAL A 20 -9.25 28.51 -20.56
CA VAL A 20 -8.15 28.16 -21.47
C VAL A 20 -8.67 27.30 -22.62
N ARG A 21 -9.53 26.30 -22.32
CA ARG A 21 -10.19 25.49 -23.35
C ARG A 21 -11.06 26.30 -24.30
N ARG A 22 -11.84 27.26 -23.78
CA ARG A 22 -12.65 28.16 -24.62
C ARG A 22 -11.78 29.08 -25.47
N LEU A 23 -10.68 29.58 -24.92
CA LEU A 23 -9.71 30.40 -25.66
C LEU A 23 -9.09 29.61 -26.80
N ARG A 24 -8.66 28.38 -26.54
CA ARG A 24 -8.11 27.47 -27.56
C ARG A 24 -9.05 27.29 -28.75
N GLY A 25 -10.35 27.09 -28.51
CA GLY A 25 -11.35 26.95 -29.58
C GLY A 25 -11.62 28.24 -30.39
N ARG A 26 -11.08 29.38 -29.94
CA ARG A 26 -11.24 30.69 -30.60
C ARG A 26 -9.97 31.18 -31.29
N LEU A 27 -8.83 30.49 -31.13
CA LEU A 27 -7.58 30.88 -31.79
C LEU A 27 -7.69 30.63 -33.30
N ALA A 28 -7.12 31.55 -34.08
CA ALA A 28 -6.86 31.31 -35.49
C ALA A 28 -5.85 30.16 -35.66
N ALA A 29 -5.86 29.49 -36.82
CA ALA A 29 -4.97 28.35 -37.08
C ALA A 29 -3.48 28.72 -36.92
N ASP A 30 -3.09 29.91 -37.41
CA ASP A 30 -1.72 30.41 -37.32
C ASP A 30 -1.30 30.65 -35.87
N ASP A 31 -2.17 31.28 -35.07
CA ASP A 31 -1.92 31.52 -33.64
C ASP A 31 -1.87 30.21 -32.86
N ALA A 32 -2.74 29.25 -33.20
CA ALA A 32 -2.78 27.94 -32.52
C ALA A 32 -1.51 27.12 -32.77
N ALA A 33 -0.90 27.27 -33.94
CA ALA A 33 0.38 26.63 -34.27
C ALA A 33 1.54 27.23 -33.47
N VAL A 34 1.53 28.54 -33.22
CA VAL A 34 2.55 29.22 -32.41
C VAL A 34 2.33 28.98 -30.91
N PHE A 35 1.08 29.05 -30.45
CA PHE A 35 0.69 28.94 -29.05
C PHE A 35 -0.15 27.67 -28.83
N ASN A 36 0.54 26.54 -28.75
CA ASN A 36 -0.11 25.27 -28.51
C ASN A 36 -0.68 25.20 -27.07
N LEU A 37 -1.99 25.39 -26.96
CA LEU A 37 -2.75 25.24 -25.71
C LEU A 37 -3.30 23.82 -25.52
N ASP A 38 -2.90 22.86 -26.36
CA ASP A 38 -3.31 21.47 -26.26
C ASP A 38 -2.43 20.69 -25.29
N VAL A 39 -3.01 20.34 -24.15
CA VAL A 39 -2.33 19.53 -23.15
C VAL A 39 -2.19 18.07 -23.60
N ASP A 40 -3.09 17.58 -24.46
CA ASP A 40 -3.08 16.19 -24.95
C ASP A 40 -1.96 15.96 -25.97
N SER A 41 -1.39 17.04 -26.51
CA SER A 41 -0.23 16.97 -27.42
C SER A 41 1.09 16.69 -26.70
N ILE A 42 1.10 16.76 -25.36
CA ILE A 42 2.31 16.54 -24.55
C ILE A 42 2.55 15.03 -24.41
N ASP A 43 3.76 14.58 -24.76
CA ASP A 43 4.23 13.27 -24.32
C ASP A 43 4.54 13.32 -22.82
N TRP A 44 3.54 12.93 -22.04
CA TRP A 44 3.59 12.96 -20.58
C TRP A 44 4.69 12.08 -20.00
N ASN A 45 5.05 10.97 -20.65
CA ASN A 45 6.09 10.08 -20.13
C ASN A 45 7.44 10.80 -20.15
N THR A 46 7.83 11.32 -21.31
CA THR A 46 9.08 12.06 -21.47
C THR A 46 9.08 13.34 -20.62
N HIS A 47 7.96 14.05 -20.56
CA HIS A 47 7.84 15.27 -19.77
C HIS A 47 8.03 15.02 -18.28
N VAL A 48 7.37 14.00 -17.72
CA VAL A 48 7.48 13.66 -16.30
C VAL A 48 8.88 13.16 -15.96
N GLU A 49 9.51 12.37 -16.83
CA GLU A 49 10.90 11.94 -16.63
C GLU A 49 11.87 13.13 -16.52
N ALA A 50 11.78 14.06 -17.47
CA ALA A 50 12.59 15.28 -17.47
C ALA A 50 12.30 16.15 -16.23
N PHE A 51 11.03 16.30 -15.86
CA PHE A 51 10.61 17.04 -14.68
C PHE A 51 11.19 16.45 -13.39
N VAL A 52 11.06 15.14 -13.18
CA VAL A 52 11.56 14.45 -11.99
C VAL A 52 13.10 14.51 -11.95
N ALA A 53 13.78 14.34 -13.07
CA ALA A 53 15.22 14.48 -13.15
C ALA A 53 15.68 15.91 -12.77
N GLY A 54 15.01 16.93 -13.29
CA GLY A 54 15.27 18.33 -12.96
C GLY A 54 15.01 18.64 -11.48
N ALA A 55 13.87 18.20 -10.95
CA ALA A 55 13.54 18.38 -9.53
C ALA A 55 14.59 17.72 -8.63
N ARG A 56 15.03 16.50 -8.97
CA ARG A 56 16.09 15.80 -8.23
C ARG A 56 17.40 16.58 -8.23
N ARG A 57 17.83 17.05 -9.41
CA ARG A 57 19.12 17.73 -9.59
C ARG A 57 19.15 19.12 -8.96
N TYR A 58 18.10 19.92 -9.14
CA TYR A 58 18.12 21.34 -8.77
C TYR A 58 17.42 21.62 -7.44
N VAL A 59 16.28 20.98 -7.17
CA VAL A 59 15.53 21.20 -5.93
C VAL A 59 16.12 20.38 -4.79
N LEU A 60 16.38 19.09 -5.05
CA LEU A 60 16.91 18.18 -4.04
C LEU A 60 18.44 18.14 -3.99
N ARG A 61 19.13 18.77 -4.97
CA ARG A 61 20.60 18.83 -5.06
C ARG A 61 21.29 17.46 -5.01
N GLN A 62 20.69 16.42 -5.56
CA GLN A 62 21.31 15.08 -5.63
C GLN A 62 22.16 14.96 -6.90
N ARG A 63 23.25 14.17 -6.85
CA ARG A 63 24.11 13.94 -8.02
C ARG A 63 23.47 12.90 -8.92
N ASP A 64 23.74 13.00 -10.22
CA ASP A 64 23.19 12.03 -11.19
C ASP A 64 23.76 10.62 -11.00
N GLU A 65 24.98 10.51 -10.47
CA GLU A 65 25.65 9.27 -10.07
C GLU A 65 24.93 8.53 -8.91
N ASP A 66 24.07 9.23 -8.14
CA ASP A 66 23.37 8.64 -6.99
C ASP A 66 22.18 7.74 -7.42
N LEU A 67 21.80 7.78 -8.70
CA LEU A 67 20.64 7.06 -9.23
C LEU A 67 20.76 5.54 -9.09
N ASP A 68 21.87 4.97 -9.54
CA ASP A 68 22.04 3.51 -9.52
C ASP A 68 22.21 3.00 -8.09
N THR A 69 22.85 3.81 -7.24
CA THR A 69 22.91 3.55 -5.80
C THR A 69 21.52 3.58 -5.17
N ALA A 70 20.67 4.54 -5.53
CA ALA A 70 19.30 4.64 -5.04
C ALA A 70 18.44 3.45 -5.52
N ARG A 71 18.58 3.03 -6.79
CA ARG A 71 17.93 1.82 -7.31
C ARG A 71 18.36 0.58 -6.54
N GLY A 72 19.66 0.43 -6.28
CA GLY A 72 20.19 -0.68 -5.48
C GLY A 72 19.63 -0.70 -4.05
N ARG A 73 19.51 0.48 -3.40
CA ARG A 73 18.88 0.60 -2.08
C ARG A 73 17.40 0.21 -2.11
N MET A 74 16.66 0.65 -3.13
CA MET A 74 15.25 0.30 -3.30
C MET A 74 15.06 -1.20 -3.49
N TYR A 75 15.88 -1.83 -4.33
CA TYR A 75 15.86 -3.28 -4.53
C TYR A 75 16.12 -4.06 -3.22
N ARG A 76 17.12 -3.64 -2.44
CA ARG A 76 17.40 -4.24 -1.13
C ARG A 76 16.22 -4.10 -0.16
N LEU A 77 15.59 -2.93 -0.13
CA LEU A 77 14.42 -2.68 0.72
C LEU A 77 13.24 -3.55 0.30
N GLN A 78 13.03 -3.71 -1.01
CA GLN A 78 11.98 -4.58 -1.55
C GLN A 78 12.23 -6.06 -1.22
N LEU A 79 13.48 -6.52 -1.35
CA LEU A 79 13.87 -7.87 -0.94
C LEU A 79 13.63 -8.08 0.56
N LEU A 80 14.02 -7.12 1.40
CA LEU A 80 13.80 -7.16 2.84
C LEU A 80 12.30 -7.20 3.18
N HIS A 81 11.49 -6.43 2.47
CA HIS A 81 10.04 -6.41 2.65
C HIS A 81 9.43 -7.80 2.38
N TYR A 82 9.74 -8.39 1.23
CA TYR A 82 9.24 -9.72 0.88
C TYR A 82 9.76 -10.81 1.83
N ALA A 83 11.05 -10.74 2.22
CA ALA A 83 11.62 -11.66 3.20
C ALA A 83 10.90 -11.56 4.56
N THR A 84 10.58 -10.33 4.98
CA THR A 84 9.85 -10.07 6.23
C THR A 84 8.42 -10.61 6.14
N GLN A 85 7.71 -10.39 5.03
CA GLN A 85 6.37 -10.93 4.81
C GLN A 85 6.37 -12.47 4.83
N LEU A 86 7.33 -13.11 4.16
CA LEU A 86 7.47 -14.57 4.16
C LEU A 86 7.79 -15.12 5.55
N LEU A 87 8.69 -14.45 6.29
CA LEU A 87 9.03 -14.83 7.66
C LEU A 87 7.82 -14.74 8.58
N LEU A 88 7.06 -13.63 8.51
CA LEU A 88 5.84 -13.44 9.29
C LEU A 88 4.77 -14.48 8.94
N ALA A 89 4.57 -14.77 7.65
CA ALA A 89 3.65 -15.81 7.20
C ALA A 89 4.08 -17.20 7.70
N TYR A 90 5.36 -17.53 7.61
CA TYR A 90 5.91 -18.79 8.12
C TYR A 90 5.74 -18.92 9.63
N ALA A 91 6.07 -17.87 10.39
CA ALA A 91 5.89 -17.84 11.83
C ALA A 91 4.43 -18.01 12.23
N ALA A 92 3.51 -17.31 11.55
CA ALA A 92 2.07 -17.46 11.76
C ALA A 92 1.60 -18.90 11.50
N CYS A 93 2.00 -19.51 10.38
CA CYS A 93 1.68 -20.90 10.07
C CYS A 93 2.26 -21.88 11.12
N ARG A 94 3.51 -21.68 11.55
CA ARG A 94 4.14 -22.50 12.60
C ARG A 94 3.39 -22.41 13.92
N LEU A 95 2.99 -21.21 14.33
CA LEU A 95 2.21 -21.00 15.55
C LEU A 95 0.82 -21.63 15.46
N ALA A 96 0.15 -21.51 14.31
CA ALA A 96 -1.13 -22.17 14.07
C ALA A 96 -1.02 -23.70 14.17
N VAL A 97 0.02 -24.30 13.58
CA VAL A 97 0.27 -25.75 13.67
C VAL A 97 0.63 -26.18 15.09
N SER A 98 1.43 -25.40 15.83
CA SER A 98 1.78 -25.75 17.22
C SER A 98 0.60 -25.61 18.19
N THR A 99 -0.34 -24.71 17.90
CA THR A 99 -1.54 -24.49 18.73
C THR A 99 -2.68 -25.46 18.39
N ALA A 100 -2.78 -25.92 17.14
CA ALA A 100 -3.78 -26.89 16.69
C ALA A 100 -3.94 -28.14 17.60
N PRO A 101 -2.87 -28.88 17.99
CA PRO A 101 -3.02 -30.04 18.86
C PRO A 101 -3.42 -29.67 20.30
N ALA A 102 -3.03 -28.49 20.79
CA ALA A 102 -3.43 -28.01 22.12
C ALA A 102 -4.94 -27.67 22.14
N ILE A 103 -5.44 -27.03 21.07
CA ILE A 103 -6.87 -26.72 20.91
C ILE A 103 -7.68 -28.01 20.78
N LEU A 104 -7.25 -28.95 19.93
CA LEU A 104 -7.94 -30.24 19.74
C LEU A 104 -8.01 -31.05 21.04
N ARG A 105 -6.95 -31.08 21.84
CA ARG A 105 -6.94 -31.73 23.16
C ARG A 105 -7.90 -31.05 24.13
N ALA A 106 -7.86 -29.71 24.24
CA ALA A 106 -8.76 -28.97 25.12
C ALA A 106 -10.25 -29.14 24.73
N VAL A 107 -10.55 -29.21 23.44
CA VAL A 107 -11.90 -29.50 22.94
C VAL A 107 -12.32 -30.93 23.26
N ALA A 108 -11.42 -31.90 23.07
CA ALA A 108 -11.69 -33.30 23.40
C ALA A 108 -11.92 -33.52 24.91
N ASP A 109 -11.11 -32.88 25.76
CA ASP A 109 -11.24 -32.95 27.22
C ASP A 109 -12.57 -32.33 27.69
N ASN A 110 -12.98 -31.18 27.14
CA ASN A 110 -14.29 -30.59 27.44
C ASN A 110 -15.45 -31.46 26.97
N ALA A 111 -15.38 -32.00 25.75
CA ALA A 111 -16.40 -32.90 25.22
C ALA A 111 -16.51 -34.19 26.07
N PHE A 112 -15.38 -34.72 26.54
CA PHE A 112 -15.33 -35.87 27.43
C PHE A 112 -15.95 -35.57 28.80
N LEU A 113 -15.67 -34.39 29.38
CA LEU A 113 -16.26 -33.96 30.65
C LEU A 113 -17.79 -33.81 30.54
N GLU A 114 -18.29 -33.20 29.46
CA GLU A 114 -19.72 -33.08 29.17
C GLU A 114 -20.41 -34.44 29.05
N LEU A 115 -19.82 -35.37 28.29
CA LEU A 115 -20.33 -36.74 28.16
C LEU A 115 -20.30 -37.48 29.50
N LYS A 116 -19.23 -37.33 30.26
CA LYS A 116 -19.08 -37.93 31.59
C LYS A 116 -20.13 -37.37 32.56
N PHE A 117 -20.39 -36.06 32.56
CA PHE A 117 -21.44 -35.44 33.36
C PHE A 117 -22.82 -35.95 32.97
N ARG A 118 -23.13 -36.03 31.67
CA ARG A 118 -24.40 -36.56 31.18
C ARG A 118 -24.62 -38.03 31.56
N LEU A 119 -23.58 -38.85 31.49
CA LEU A 119 -23.65 -40.26 31.88
C LEU A 119 -23.79 -40.45 33.40
N LEU A 120 -23.02 -39.70 34.21
CA LEU A 120 -23.14 -39.73 35.67
C LEU A 120 -24.49 -39.21 36.17
N TYR A 121 -25.03 -38.16 35.54
CA TYR A 121 -26.36 -37.63 35.86
C TYR A 121 -27.48 -38.63 35.55
N TRP A 122 -27.32 -39.42 34.47
CA TRP A 122 -28.29 -40.47 34.12
C TRP A 122 -28.22 -41.69 35.06
N GLN A 123 -27.09 -41.92 35.72
CA GLN A 123 -26.85 -43.08 36.59
C GLN A 123 -27.36 -42.89 38.04
N GLN A 124 -27.82 -41.70 38.42
CA GLN A 124 -28.32 -41.38 39.77
C GLN A 124 -29.71 -40.71 39.73
N PRO A 125 -30.79 -41.45 39.41
CA PRO A 125 -32.15 -40.90 39.40
C PRO A 125 -32.82 -40.78 40.79
N HIS A 126 -32.12 -41.05 41.89
CA HIS A 126 -32.73 -41.30 43.21
C HIS A 126 -32.29 -40.37 44.35
N LEU A 127 -31.64 -39.24 44.07
CA LEU A 127 -31.18 -38.29 45.11
C LEU A 127 -31.71 -36.85 44.95
N LEU A 128 -32.94 -36.72 44.44
CA LEU A 128 -33.72 -35.48 44.50
C LEU A 128 -35.13 -35.78 45.03
N TRP A 129 -35.19 -36.24 46.29
CA TRP A 129 -36.30 -36.08 47.24
C TRP A 129 -35.72 -36.08 48.65
#